data_AF-A0A170PP86-F1
#
_entry.id   AF-A0A170PP86-F1
#
_cell.length_a   1.000
_cell.length_b   1.000
_cell.length_c   1.000
_cell.angle_alpha   90.00
_cell.angle_beta   90.00
_cell.angle_gamma   90.00
#
_symmetry.space_group_name_H-M   'P 1'
#
loop_
_entity.id
_entity.type
_entity.pdbx_description
1 polymer ?
#
loop_
_entity_poly.entity_id
_entity_poly.type
_entity_poly.pdbx_seq_one_letter_code
_entity_poly.pdbx_strand_id
1 'polypeptide(L)'
;MGDVDLLVHAEDAMAYHAHFTRHGFVTSAPPSAELLALEERHHLIYVPQTGQGMPFEVHWRLSEARNDGPVDRAAIWRRALAHPLAPGARVMSHEDLFLYLCLHLKHHGFETPLTQLWDLAELLRAPAFPIDWPLLWHRAAEWRVAETVRVALFLVEDTLGVPADMLSGWRPDARLAARLPDLLPSLGGYPPSAHAQGRLAAVLSPHGGWAERWRALRRGLVPTRFEVRSGYGRPDDGLWGDIRAYLRRYRRLIGTKGATVRAWASGKGGVRGQIDRLEALRRHLDERG
;
A
#
# COMPACT_ATOMS: atom_id res chain seq x y z
N MET A 1 -15.06 -0.07 -5.18
CA MET A 1 -14.62 0.78 -4.07
C MET A 1 -15.24 0.24 -2.79
N GLY A 2 -14.43 -0.12 -1.79
CA GLY A 2 -14.87 -0.84 -0.59
C GLY A 2 -14.73 -0.04 0.70
N ASP A 3 -14.25 1.20 0.61
CA ASP A 3 -13.72 2.04 1.70
C ASP A 3 -13.56 3.50 1.23
N VAL A 4 -13.32 4.40 2.20
CA VAL A 4 -12.96 5.81 1.98
C VAL A 4 -11.61 6.11 2.61
N ASP A 5 -10.65 6.52 1.78
CA ASP A 5 -9.35 6.98 2.24
C ASP A 5 -9.38 8.45 2.67
N LEU A 6 -8.89 8.71 3.88
CA LEU A 6 -8.72 10.05 4.43
C LEU A 6 -7.27 10.24 4.86
N LEU A 7 -6.56 11.19 4.24
CA LEU A 7 -5.27 11.65 4.75
C LEU A 7 -5.52 12.71 5.83
N VAL A 8 -4.91 12.54 7.01
CA VAL A 8 -4.98 13.45 8.14
C VAL A 8 -3.58 13.82 8.61
N HIS A 9 -3.47 14.95 9.29
CA HIS A 9 -2.26 15.27 10.04
C HIS A 9 -2.11 14.29 11.21
N ALA A 10 -0.87 13.86 11.50
CA ALA A 10 -0.62 12.86 12.54
C ALA A 10 -1.05 13.36 13.93
N GLU A 11 -0.87 14.66 14.18
CA GLU A 11 -1.33 15.37 15.37
C GLU A 11 -2.86 15.32 15.56
N ASP A 12 -3.63 15.17 14.49
CA ASP A 12 -5.09 15.14 14.53
C ASP A 12 -5.67 13.73 14.64
N ALA A 13 -4.83 12.68 14.55
CA ALA A 13 -5.30 11.28 14.54
C ALA A 13 -6.16 10.92 15.76
N MET A 14 -5.83 11.48 16.93
CA MET A 14 -6.62 11.28 18.16
C MET A 14 -8.01 11.95 18.08
N ALA A 15 -8.09 13.13 17.47
CA ALA A 15 -9.36 13.84 17.30
C ALA A 15 -10.28 13.11 16.31
N TYR A 16 -9.72 12.60 15.21
CA TYR A 16 -10.44 11.76 14.26
C TYR A 16 -10.94 10.46 14.91
N HIS A 17 -10.10 9.81 15.72
CA HIS A 17 -10.53 8.62 16.47
C HIS A 17 -11.74 8.90 17.36
N ALA A 18 -11.69 9.97 18.17
CA ALA A 18 -12.81 10.35 19.02
C ALA A 18 -14.07 10.67 18.21
N HIS A 19 -13.94 11.27 17.03
CA HIS A 19 -15.05 11.52 16.12
C HIS A 19 -15.66 10.20 15.61
N PHE A 20 -14.86 9.33 14.99
CA PHE A 20 -15.33 8.04 14.46
C PHE A 20 -16.00 7.17 15.53
N THR A 21 -15.41 7.06 16.72
CA THR A 21 -15.99 6.28 17.81
C THR A 21 -17.33 6.84 18.29
N ARG A 22 -17.48 8.17 18.36
CA ARG A 22 -18.76 8.81 18.69
C ARG A 22 -19.85 8.50 17.67
N HIS A 23 -19.48 8.31 16.41
CA HIS A 23 -20.39 7.98 15.31
C HIS A 23 -20.57 6.46 15.10
N GLY A 24 -20.18 5.64 16.08
CA GLY A 24 -20.41 4.19 16.04
C GLY A 24 -19.46 3.42 15.14
N PHE A 25 -18.26 3.96 14.88
CA PHE A 25 -17.18 3.22 14.22
C PHE A 25 -16.20 2.63 15.23
N VAL A 26 -15.65 1.47 14.89
CA VAL A 26 -14.61 0.79 15.68
C VAL A 26 -13.37 0.55 14.83
N THR A 27 -12.21 0.62 15.49
CA THR A 27 -10.91 0.25 14.92
C THR A 27 -10.30 -0.88 15.71
N SER A 28 -9.45 -1.67 15.07
CA SER A 28 -8.71 -2.77 15.73
C SER A 28 -7.75 -2.28 16.82
N ALA A 29 -7.26 -1.04 16.69
CA ALA A 29 -6.32 -0.43 17.62
C ALA A 29 -6.60 1.08 17.71
N PRO A 30 -6.81 1.66 18.91
CA PRO A 30 -6.88 3.10 19.04
C PRO A 30 -5.51 3.74 18.70
N PRO A 31 -5.48 4.97 18.15
CA PRO A 31 -4.22 5.67 17.94
C PRO A 31 -3.52 5.97 19.27
N SER A 32 -2.20 6.01 19.23
CA SER A 32 -1.33 6.49 20.31
C SER A 32 -0.05 7.07 19.69
N ALA A 33 0.71 7.85 20.46
CA ALA A 33 1.98 8.41 19.99
C ALA A 33 2.94 7.32 19.50
N GLU A 34 3.01 6.19 20.20
CA GLU A 34 3.84 5.06 19.82
C GLU A 34 3.36 4.41 18.52
N LEU A 35 2.04 4.29 18.30
CA LEU A 35 1.49 3.73 17.07
C LEU A 35 1.78 4.61 15.86
N LEU A 36 1.61 5.92 15.99
CA LEU A 36 1.87 6.89 14.94
C LEU A 36 3.37 7.00 14.58
N ALA A 37 4.24 6.67 15.53
CA ALA A 37 5.69 6.62 15.33
C ALA A 37 6.16 5.37 14.56
N LEU A 38 5.36 4.29 14.51
CA LEU A 38 5.75 3.07 13.80
C LEU A 38 5.90 3.32 12.30
N GLU A 39 7.09 3.09 11.75
CA GLU A 39 7.40 3.19 10.31
C GLU A 39 6.44 2.39 9.42
N GLU A 40 5.96 1.27 9.94
CA GLU A 40 5.21 0.25 9.23
C GLU A 40 3.70 0.45 9.36
N ARG A 41 3.28 1.51 10.06
CA ARG A 41 1.89 1.92 10.21
C ARG A 41 1.72 3.29 9.55
N HIS A 42 0.75 3.36 8.66
CA HIS A 42 0.42 4.57 7.93
C HIS A 42 -1.06 4.92 8.01
N HIS A 43 -1.92 3.97 8.42
CA HIS A 43 -3.35 4.18 8.60
C HIS A 43 -3.97 3.35 9.72
N LEU A 44 -5.22 3.70 10.05
CA LEU A 44 -6.16 2.91 10.85
C LEU A 44 -7.45 2.71 10.07
N ILE A 45 -7.99 1.49 10.10
CA ILE A 45 -9.26 1.15 9.48
C ILE A 45 -10.36 1.26 10.53
N TYR A 46 -11.39 2.04 10.22
CA TYR A 46 -12.60 2.23 11.00
C TYR A 46 -13.77 1.56 10.29
N VAL A 47 -14.40 0.60 10.96
CA VAL A 47 -15.57 -0.12 10.44
C VAL A 47 -16.82 0.23 11.25
N PRO A 48 -18.01 0.34 10.63
CA PRO A 48 -19.25 0.55 11.37
C PRO A 48 -19.49 -0.60 12.36
N GLN A 49 -19.84 -0.27 13.61
CA GLN A 49 -20.18 -1.27 14.64
C GLN A 49 -21.37 -2.14 14.24
N THR A 50 -22.29 -1.59 13.45
CA THR A 50 -23.46 -2.29 12.90
C THR A 50 -23.07 -3.36 11.87
N GLY A 51 -21.84 -3.33 11.37
CA GLY A 51 -21.40 -4.10 10.21
C GLY A 51 -22.01 -3.63 8.88
N GLN A 52 -22.80 -2.55 8.90
CA GLN A 52 -23.46 -1.97 7.73
C GLN A 52 -22.90 -0.58 7.45
N GLY A 53 -22.45 -0.37 6.21
CA GLY A 53 -21.87 0.88 5.75
C GLY A 53 -20.44 0.72 5.25
N MET A 54 -19.87 1.83 4.78
CA MET A 54 -18.53 1.86 4.20
C MET A 54 -17.46 2.07 5.28
N PRO A 55 -16.40 1.25 5.33
CA PRO A 55 -15.20 1.49 6.12
C PRO A 55 -14.51 2.81 5.75
N PHE A 56 -13.79 3.38 6.71
CA PHE A 56 -12.87 4.49 6.49
C PHE A 56 -11.44 4.06 6.79
N GLU A 57 -10.52 4.38 5.89
CA GLU A 57 -9.09 4.26 6.15
C GLU A 57 -8.54 5.65 6.46
N VAL A 58 -8.13 5.87 7.72
CA VAL A 58 -7.57 7.14 8.18
C VAL A 58 -6.05 7.03 8.16
N HIS A 59 -5.46 7.64 7.15
CA HIS A 59 -4.03 7.67 6.85
C HIS A 59 -3.35 8.89 7.49
N TRP A 60 -2.18 8.74 8.09
CA TRP A 60 -1.28 9.86 8.44
C TRP A 60 0.01 9.88 7.60
N ARG A 61 0.18 8.86 6.75
CA ARG A 61 1.23 8.76 5.71
C ARG A 61 0.61 8.09 4.49
N LEU A 62 1.18 8.29 3.32
CA LEU A 62 0.64 7.71 2.09
C LEU A 62 0.91 6.20 2.00
N SER A 63 2.01 5.75 2.59
CA SER A 63 2.40 4.35 2.63
C SER A 63 3.30 4.07 3.84
N GLU A 64 3.77 2.84 3.98
CA GLU A 64 4.84 2.53 4.94
C GLU A 64 6.05 3.43 4.67
N ALA A 65 6.76 3.89 5.71
CA ALA A 65 7.87 4.86 5.58
C ALA A 65 9.00 4.38 4.64
N ARG A 66 9.11 3.07 4.41
CA ARG A 66 10.07 2.47 3.47
C ARG A 66 9.65 2.60 2.01
N ASN A 67 8.36 2.77 1.76
CA ASN A 67 7.75 2.88 0.44
C ASN A 67 7.39 4.34 0.10
N ASP A 68 7.35 5.23 1.10
CA ASP A 68 6.99 6.65 0.96
C ASP A 68 7.94 7.45 0.05
N GLY A 69 9.12 6.92 -0.32
CA GLY A 69 10.11 7.67 -1.10
C GLY A 69 10.41 9.07 -0.51
N PRO A 70 10.98 10.00 -1.30
CA PRO A 70 11.10 11.41 -0.93
C PRO A 70 9.79 12.19 -1.14
N VAL A 71 8.62 11.63 -0.82
CA VAL A 71 7.35 12.34 -1.02
C VAL A 71 7.22 13.53 -0.07
N ASP A 72 7.10 14.74 -0.62
CA ASP A 72 6.82 15.96 0.14
C ASP A 72 5.32 16.04 0.49
N ARG A 73 4.95 15.46 1.64
CA ARG A 73 3.58 15.52 2.16
C ARG A 73 3.12 16.95 2.44
N ALA A 74 4.02 17.84 2.89
CA ALA A 74 3.65 19.23 3.15
C ALA A 74 3.24 19.93 1.85
N ALA A 75 3.88 19.60 0.73
CA ALA A 75 3.46 20.09 -0.57
C ALA A 75 2.09 19.57 -1.01
N ILE A 76 1.78 18.30 -0.76
CA ILE A 76 0.44 17.74 -1.03
C ILE A 76 -0.64 18.54 -0.30
N TRP A 77 -0.43 18.82 0.99
CA TRP A 77 -1.36 19.64 1.78
C TRP A 77 -1.52 21.06 1.22
N ARG A 78 -0.41 21.72 0.84
CA ARG A 78 -0.45 23.07 0.25
C ARG A 78 -1.22 23.11 -1.08
N ARG A 79 -1.14 22.03 -1.87
CA ARG A 79 -1.76 21.92 -3.20
C ARG A 79 -3.16 21.29 -3.18
N ALA A 80 -3.64 20.87 -2.01
CA ALA A 80 -4.94 20.23 -1.89
C ALA A 80 -6.07 21.18 -2.33
N LEU A 81 -6.95 20.66 -3.19
CA LEU A 81 -8.05 21.38 -3.80
C LEU A 81 -9.33 21.23 -2.97
N ALA A 82 -10.23 22.20 -3.02
CA ALA A 82 -11.54 22.06 -2.38
C ALA A 82 -12.39 21.01 -3.12
N HIS A 83 -13.05 20.12 -2.38
CA HIS A 83 -13.94 19.13 -3.00
C HIS A 83 -15.25 19.82 -3.45
N PRO A 84 -15.66 19.73 -4.73
CA PRO A 84 -16.79 20.49 -5.26
C PRO A 84 -18.13 20.10 -4.62
N LEU A 85 -18.28 18.84 -4.18
CA LEU A 85 -19.52 18.32 -3.59
C LEU A 85 -19.49 18.18 -2.05
N ALA A 86 -18.39 18.55 -1.40
CA ALA A 86 -18.22 18.35 0.04
C ALA A 86 -17.59 19.60 0.67
N PRO A 87 -18.43 20.57 1.11
CA PRO A 87 -17.95 21.80 1.72
C PRO A 87 -17.00 21.52 2.90
N GLY A 88 -15.83 22.15 2.89
CA GLY A 88 -14.80 21.97 3.91
C GLY A 88 -13.90 20.74 3.71
N ALA A 89 -14.24 19.83 2.80
CA ALA A 89 -13.35 18.74 2.43
C ALA A 89 -12.33 19.20 1.38
N ARG A 90 -11.13 18.62 1.45
CA ARG A 90 -10.07 18.81 0.47
C ARG A 90 -9.66 17.48 -0.15
N VAL A 91 -9.27 17.53 -1.42
CA VAL A 91 -8.72 16.40 -2.17
C VAL A 91 -7.32 16.73 -2.65
N MET A 92 -6.54 15.70 -2.98
CA MET A 92 -5.26 15.89 -3.64
C MET A 92 -5.45 16.65 -4.95
N SER A 93 -4.42 17.41 -5.36
CA SER A 93 -4.37 17.91 -6.74
C SER A 93 -4.37 16.75 -7.73
N HIS A 94 -4.75 17.00 -8.98
CA HIS A 94 -4.89 15.94 -9.96
C HIS A 94 -3.59 15.15 -10.17
N GLU A 95 -2.46 15.85 -10.23
CA GLU A 95 -1.16 15.21 -10.38
C GLU A 95 -0.77 14.43 -9.11
N ASP A 96 -1.04 14.96 -7.91
CA ASP A 96 -0.71 14.29 -6.66
C ASP A 96 -1.55 13.02 -6.47
N LEU A 97 -2.84 13.04 -6.83
CA LEU A 97 -3.70 11.85 -6.80
C LEU A 97 -3.20 10.79 -7.80
N PHE A 98 -2.86 11.20 -9.02
CA PHE A 98 -2.35 10.27 -10.03
C PHE A 98 -1.06 9.59 -9.57
N LEU A 99 -0.11 10.35 -9.02
CA LEU A 99 1.13 9.83 -8.45
C LEU A 99 0.87 8.89 -7.27
N TYR A 100 -0.08 9.25 -6.39
CA TYR A 100 -0.47 8.40 -5.27
C TYR A 100 -1.05 7.06 -5.74
N LEU A 101 -1.92 7.05 -6.75
CA LEU A 101 -2.46 5.80 -7.31
C LEU A 101 -1.36 4.94 -7.93
N CYS A 102 -0.39 5.52 -8.65
CA CYS A 102 0.77 4.78 -9.15
C CYS A 102 1.62 4.17 -8.02
N LEU A 103 1.83 4.92 -6.93
CA LEU A 103 2.53 4.45 -5.73
C LEU A 103 1.78 3.31 -5.04
N HIS A 104 0.45 3.39 -4.98
CA HIS A 104 -0.41 2.35 -4.42
C HIS A 104 -0.32 1.06 -5.23
N LEU A 105 -0.34 1.16 -6.56
CA LEU A 105 -0.07 0.01 -7.43
C LEU A 105 1.31 -0.60 -7.16
N LYS A 106 2.36 0.24 -7.06
CA LYS A 106 3.72 -0.23 -6.71
C LYS A 106 3.76 -0.92 -5.36
N HIS A 107 3.04 -0.42 -4.35
CA HIS A 107 2.97 -1.03 -3.02
C HIS A 107 2.48 -2.49 -3.09
N HIS A 108 1.53 -2.75 -3.98
CA HIS A 108 1.02 -4.10 -4.27
C HIS A 108 1.83 -4.86 -5.34
N GLY A 109 2.99 -4.34 -5.77
CA GLY A 109 3.80 -4.94 -6.82
C GLY A 109 3.07 -5.04 -8.16
N PHE A 110 2.11 -4.14 -8.37
CA PHE A 110 1.13 -4.13 -9.45
C PHE A 110 0.21 -5.36 -9.49
N GLU A 111 0.32 -6.31 -8.55
CA GLU A 111 -0.58 -7.45 -8.40
C GLU A 111 -1.84 -7.07 -7.60
N THR A 112 -2.74 -6.35 -8.25
CA THR A 112 -3.93 -5.78 -7.61
C THR A 112 -5.22 -6.12 -8.38
N PRO A 113 -6.42 -6.06 -7.77
CA PRO A 113 -7.66 -6.09 -8.53
C PRO A 113 -7.66 -5.06 -9.66
N LEU A 114 -8.25 -5.44 -10.80
CA LEU A 114 -8.32 -4.56 -11.98
C LEU A 114 -8.94 -3.19 -11.66
N THR A 115 -9.82 -3.11 -10.66
CA THR A 115 -10.45 -1.86 -10.22
C THR A 115 -9.44 -0.76 -9.89
N GLN A 116 -8.27 -1.08 -9.31
CA GLN A 116 -7.27 -0.06 -8.99
C GLN A 116 -6.54 0.44 -10.25
N LEU A 117 -6.38 -0.40 -11.27
CA LEU A 117 -5.87 0.01 -12.57
C LEU A 117 -6.92 0.82 -13.35
N TRP A 118 -8.19 0.47 -13.15
CA TRP A 118 -9.34 1.15 -13.74
C TRP A 118 -9.44 2.60 -13.26
N ASP A 119 -9.15 2.87 -11.99
CA ASP A 119 -9.15 4.24 -11.46
C ASP A 119 -8.20 5.15 -12.26
N LEU A 120 -6.99 4.68 -12.60
CA LEU A 120 -6.07 5.42 -13.47
C LEU A 120 -6.62 5.62 -14.88
N ALA A 121 -7.26 4.60 -15.45
CA ALA A 121 -7.89 4.69 -16.77
C ALA A 121 -9.02 5.73 -16.80
N GLU A 122 -9.80 5.84 -15.72
CA GLU A 122 -10.82 6.88 -15.60
C GLU A 122 -10.20 8.28 -15.49
N LEU A 123 -9.12 8.45 -14.70
CA LEU A 123 -8.42 9.73 -14.64
C LEU A 123 -7.85 10.18 -16.00
N LEU A 124 -7.36 9.23 -16.81
CA LEU A 124 -6.87 9.53 -18.17
C LEU A 124 -7.98 9.97 -19.13
N ARG A 125 -9.21 9.47 -18.93
CA ARG A 125 -10.35 9.73 -19.81
C ARG A 125 -11.19 10.93 -19.36
N ALA A 126 -11.16 11.26 -18.08
CA ALA A 126 -12.06 12.23 -17.47
C ALA A 126 -11.71 13.67 -17.87
N PRO A 127 -12.56 14.36 -18.66
CA PRO A 127 -12.30 15.76 -19.03
C PRO A 127 -12.33 16.70 -17.83
N ALA A 128 -13.08 16.34 -16.78
CA ALA A 128 -13.16 17.07 -15.52
C ALA A 128 -11.90 16.93 -14.65
N PHE A 129 -10.95 16.06 -15.04
CA PHE A 129 -9.72 15.80 -14.32
C PHE A 129 -8.50 16.10 -15.23
N PRO A 130 -8.28 17.36 -15.64
CA PRO A 130 -7.13 17.70 -16.45
C PRO A 130 -5.84 17.49 -15.65
N ILE A 131 -4.91 16.72 -16.22
CA ILE A 131 -3.57 16.48 -15.69
C ILE A 131 -2.58 17.36 -16.45
N ASP A 132 -1.84 18.20 -15.73
CA ASP A 132 -0.66 18.87 -16.28
C ASP A 132 0.50 17.87 -16.33
N TRP A 133 0.69 17.24 -17.49
CA TRP A 133 1.71 16.20 -17.67
C TRP A 133 3.15 16.67 -17.41
N PRO A 134 3.60 17.85 -17.92
CA PRO A 134 4.89 18.41 -17.53
C PRO A 134 5.06 18.54 -16.02
N LEU A 135 4.05 19.03 -15.31
CA LEU A 135 4.08 19.17 -13.85
C LEU A 135 4.08 17.81 -13.14
N LEU A 136 3.30 16.85 -13.62
CA LEU A 136 3.27 15.49 -13.10
C LEU A 136 4.65 14.84 -13.23
N TRP A 137 5.30 14.94 -14.38
CA TRP A 137 6.64 14.36 -14.59
C TRP A 137 7.70 15.03 -13.75
N HIS A 138 7.62 16.36 -13.56
CA HIS A 138 8.49 17.08 -12.64
C HIS A 138 8.35 16.54 -11.21
N ARG A 139 7.12 16.43 -10.69
CA ARG A 139 6.86 15.88 -9.36
C ARG A 139 7.23 14.40 -9.25
N ALA A 140 7.00 13.62 -10.30
CA ALA A 140 7.41 12.21 -10.34
C ALA A 140 8.93 12.06 -10.21
N ALA A 141 9.71 12.99 -10.78
CA ALA A 141 11.15 13.03 -10.61
C ALA A 141 11.54 13.45 -9.19
N GLU A 142 10.91 14.49 -8.62
CA GLU A 142 11.13 14.89 -7.23
C GLU A 142 10.86 13.75 -6.25
N TRP A 143 9.79 13.00 -6.49
CA TRP A 143 9.36 11.86 -5.67
C TRP A 143 10.11 10.57 -5.99
N ARG A 144 10.98 10.57 -7.01
CA ARG A 144 11.73 9.37 -7.43
C ARG A 144 10.82 8.20 -7.81
N VAL A 145 9.76 8.50 -8.56
CA VAL A 145 8.72 7.55 -8.98
C VAL A 145 8.41 7.61 -10.48
N ALA A 146 9.21 8.33 -11.29
CA ALA A 146 8.97 8.44 -12.73
C ALA A 146 8.83 7.07 -13.42
N GLU A 147 9.70 6.10 -13.09
CA GLU A 147 9.59 4.75 -13.65
C GLU A 147 8.33 4.00 -13.18
N THR A 148 7.89 4.28 -11.95
CA THR A 148 6.65 3.72 -11.41
C THR A 148 5.43 4.23 -12.19
N VAL A 149 5.42 5.53 -12.52
CA VAL A 149 4.37 6.14 -13.35
C VAL A 149 4.38 5.53 -14.75
N ARG A 150 5.56 5.35 -15.37
CA ARG A 150 5.67 4.71 -16.70
C ARG A 150 5.13 3.29 -16.71
N VAL A 151 5.49 2.48 -15.71
CA VAL A 151 4.97 1.12 -15.57
C VAL A 151 3.45 1.12 -15.39
N ALA A 152 2.91 1.99 -14.53
CA ALA A 152 1.47 2.09 -14.32
C ALA A 152 0.72 2.45 -15.61
N LEU A 153 1.18 3.47 -16.32
CA LEU A 153 0.62 3.90 -17.60
C LEU A 153 0.71 2.81 -18.68
N PHE A 154 1.84 2.11 -18.77
CA PHE A 154 1.99 1.00 -19.69
C PHE A 154 1.02 -0.14 -19.37
N LEU A 155 0.85 -0.49 -18.09
CA LEU A 155 -0.12 -1.51 -17.70
C LEU A 155 -1.56 -1.08 -18.02
N VAL A 156 -1.90 0.21 -17.87
CA VAL A 156 -3.20 0.74 -18.29
C VAL A 156 -3.38 0.61 -19.82
N GLU A 157 -2.38 0.98 -20.62
CA GLU A 157 -2.41 0.85 -22.09
C GLU A 157 -2.52 -0.62 -22.52
N ASP A 158 -1.67 -1.49 -21.98
CA ASP A 158 -1.53 -2.90 -22.35
C ASP A 158 -2.71 -3.76 -21.88
N THR A 159 -3.23 -3.52 -20.67
CA THR A 159 -4.32 -4.32 -20.08
C THR A 159 -5.70 -3.81 -20.47
N LEU A 160 -5.91 -2.48 -20.49
CA LEU A 160 -7.23 -1.87 -20.67
C LEU A 160 -7.42 -1.21 -22.04
N GLY A 161 -6.37 -1.13 -22.86
CA GLY A 161 -6.43 -0.48 -24.18
C GLY A 161 -6.69 1.03 -24.10
N VAL A 162 -6.39 1.67 -22.96
CA VAL A 162 -6.57 3.12 -22.78
C VAL A 162 -5.31 3.81 -23.30
N PRO A 163 -5.41 4.71 -24.29
CA PRO A 163 -4.24 5.41 -24.81
C PRO A 163 -3.49 6.19 -23.73
N ALA A 164 -2.19 5.96 -23.64
CA ALA A 164 -1.28 6.62 -22.71
C ALA A 164 -0.24 7.45 -23.47
N ASP A 165 -0.70 8.44 -24.25
CA ASP A 165 0.15 9.25 -25.15
C ASP A 165 1.34 9.91 -24.44
N MET A 166 1.18 10.23 -23.16
CA MET A 166 2.21 10.80 -22.29
C MET A 166 3.39 9.86 -22.04
N LEU A 167 3.29 8.56 -22.35
CA LEU A 167 4.43 7.65 -22.38
C LEU A 167 5.45 8.01 -23.47
N SER A 168 5.06 8.76 -24.49
CA SER A 168 5.95 9.20 -25.59
C SER A 168 6.72 8.03 -26.23
N GLY A 169 6.04 6.90 -26.43
CA GLY A 169 6.63 5.69 -27.01
C GLY A 169 7.50 4.87 -26.06
N TRP A 170 7.54 5.20 -24.76
CA TRP A 170 8.21 4.36 -23.78
C TRP A 170 7.61 2.96 -23.74
N ARG A 171 8.49 1.96 -23.68
CA ARG A 171 8.15 0.54 -23.51
C ARG A 171 9.12 -0.08 -22.52
N PRO A 172 8.67 -1.05 -21.69
CA PRO A 172 9.56 -1.77 -20.81
C PRO A 172 10.59 -2.55 -21.65
N ASP A 173 11.84 -2.58 -21.20
CA ASP A 173 12.83 -3.48 -21.79
C ASP A 173 12.45 -4.95 -21.52
N ALA A 174 13.11 -5.90 -22.19
CA ALA A 174 12.79 -7.33 -22.04
C ALA A 174 12.91 -7.83 -20.58
N ARG A 175 13.78 -7.21 -19.76
CA ARG A 175 13.97 -7.61 -18.37
C ARG A 175 12.83 -7.10 -17.49
N LEU A 176 12.38 -5.87 -17.70
CA LEU A 176 11.24 -5.29 -17.00
C LEU A 176 9.94 -5.97 -17.44
N ALA A 177 9.73 -6.15 -18.75
CA ALA A 177 8.54 -6.79 -19.31
C ALA A 177 8.32 -8.20 -18.73
N ALA A 178 9.39 -9.01 -18.61
CA ALA A 178 9.33 -10.33 -17.98
C ALA A 178 8.94 -10.31 -16.48
N ARG A 179 8.96 -9.14 -15.84
CA ARG A 179 8.62 -8.97 -14.42
C ARG A 179 7.25 -8.36 -14.20
N LEU A 180 6.61 -7.78 -15.22
CA LEU A 180 5.29 -7.17 -15.08
C LEU A 180 4.21 -8.25 -14.91
N PRO A 181 3.17 -7.99 -14.09
CA PRO A 181 2.09 -8.95 -13.91
C PRO A 181 1.17 -8.98 -15.13
N ASP A 182 0.65 -10.17 -15.44
CA ASP A 182 -0.57 -10.28 -16.24
C ASP A 182 -1.78 -10.06 -15.33
N LEU A 183 -2.53 -9.01 -15.61
CA LEU A 183 -3.66 -8.55 -14.77
C LEU A 183 -5.00 -9.07 -15.25
N LEU A 184 -5.08 -9.52 -16.51
CA LEU A 184 -6.31 -10.06 -17.10
C LEU A 184 -6.84 -11.32 -16.38
N PRO A 185 -6.01 -12.20 -15.80
CA PRO A 185 -6.53 -13.32 -14.99
C PRO A 185 -7.15 -12.89 -13.65
N SER A 186 -6.96 -11.64 -13.21
CA SER A 186 -7.30 -11.16 -11.86
C SER A 186 -8.48 -10.16 -11.82
N LEU A 187 -9.40 -10.23 -12.80
CA LEU A 187 -10.46 -9.24 -13.08
C LEU A 187 -11.40 -8.86 -11.91
N GLY A 188 -11.41 -9.60 -10.79
CA GLY A 188 -12.30 -9.30 -9.66
C GLY A 188 -11.75 -9.62 -8.27
N GLY A 189 -10.47 -9.97 -8.15
CA GLY A 189 -9.90 -10.36 -6.87
C GLY A 189 -8.40 -10.18 -6.82
N TYR A 190 -7.85 -10.07 -5.62
CA TYR A 190 -6.41 -10.19 -5.45
C TYR A 190 -5.98 -11.55 -5.99
N PRO A 191 -4.88 -11.62 -6.76
CA PRO A 191 -4.35 -12.90 -7.16
C PRO A 191 -4.09 -13.74 -5.89
N PRO A 192 -4.20 -15.09 -5.93
CA PRO A 192 -3.97 -15.98 -4.78
C PRO A 192 -2.63 -15.73 -4.06
N SER A 193 -1.77 -15.02 -4.75
CA SER A 193 -0.42 -14.70 -4.45
C SER A 193 -0.16 -13.37 -3.74
N ALA A 194 -1.17 -12.52 -3.54
CA ALA A 194 -1.05 -11.31 -2.73
C ALA A 194 -0.59 -11.61 -1.29
N HIS A 195 -0.73 -12.86 -0.84
CA HIS A 195 -0.23 -13.34 0.44
C HIS A 195 1.31 -13.42 0.54
N ALA A 196 2.02 -13.45 -0.58
CA ALA A 196 3.49 -13.52 -0.63
C ALA A 196 4.19 -12.15 -0.56
N GLN A 197 3.44 -11.05 -0.59
CA GLN A 197 3.97 -9.68 -0.62
C GLN A 197 4.57 -9.24 0.74
N GLY A 198 5.36 -8.16 0.70
CA GLY A 198 5.93 -7.51 1.87
C GLY A 198 7.13 -8.26 2.48
N ARG A 199 7.20 -8.31 3.82
CA ARG A 199 8.37 -8.87 4.54
C ARG A 199 8.64 -10.34 4.26
N LEU A 200 7.62 -11.11 3.90
CA LEU A 200 7.79 -12.52 3.60
C LEU A 200 8.57 -12.71 2.30
N ALA A 201 8.28 -11.93 1.26
CA ALA A 201 9.08 -11.90 0.04
C ALA A 201 10.54 -11.52 0.32
N ALA A 202 10.77 -10.47 1.13
CA ALA A 202 12.12 -10.04 1.49
C ALA A 202 12.93 -11.12 2.24
N VAL A 203 12.29 -11.95 3.07
CA VAL A 203 12.94 -13.07 3.77
C VAL A 203 13.23 -14.24 2.82
N LEU A 204 12.29 -14.57 1.93
CA LEU A 204 12.33 -15.76 1.09
C LEU A 204 13.08 -15.54 -0.24
N SER A 205 13.25 -14.30 -0.68
CA SER A 205 13.87 -13.99 -1.97
C SER A 205 15.36 -14.33 -2.00
N PRO A 206 15.85 -15.05 -3.02
CA PRO A 206 17.24 -15.42 -3.20
C PRO A 206 18.12 -14.20 -3.50
N HIS A 207 17.52 -13.11 -4.01
CA HIS A 207 18.26 -11.93 -4.41
C HIS A 207 18.57 -11.00 -3.23
N GLY A 208 17.88 -11.12 -2.08
CA GLY A 208 18.06 -10.23 -0.93
C GLY A 208 19.41 -10.41 -0.24
N GLY A 209 20.08 -9.30 0.09
CA GLY A 209 21.30 -9.32 0.89
C GLY A 209 21.04 -9.89 2.29
N TRP A 210 22.04 -10.55 2.89
CA TRP A 210 21.88 -11.20 4.20
C TRP A 210 21.37 -10.25 5.30
N ALA A 211 21.85 -9.00 5.30
CA ALA A 211 21.41 -7.98 6.24
C ALA A 211 19.93 -7.58 6.08
N GLU A 212 19.41 -7.56 4.85
CA GLU A 212 18.00 -7.24 4.57
C GLU A 212 17.09 -8.36 5.06
N ARG A 213 17.45 -9.62 4.74
CA ARG A 213 16.74 -10.81 5.22
C ARG A 213 16.71 -10.88 6.73
N TRP A 214 17.85 -10.67 7.38
CA TRP A 214 17.94 -10.67 8.84
C TRP A 214 17.08 -9.55 9.46
N ARG A 215 17.09 -8.36 8.87
CA ARG A 215 16.26 -7.23 9.34
C ARG A 215 14.77 -7.54 9.19
N ALA A 216 14.34 -8.09 8.05
CA ALA A 216 12.96 -8.48 7.80
C ALA A 216 12.52 -9.61 8.76
N LEU A 217 13.37 -10.62 8.95
CA LEU A 217 13.14 -11.74 9.86
C LEU A 217 13.03 -11.27 11.32
N ARG A 218 14.00 -10.47 11.79
CA ARG A 218 14.02 -9.95 13.16
C ARG A 218 12.78 -9.11 13.47
N ARG A 219 12.39 -8.21 12.56
CA ARG A 219 11.15 -7.41 12.72
C ARG A 219 9.89 -8.26 12.65
N GLY A 220 9.89 -9.35 11.87
CA GLY A 220 8.77 -10.29 11.81
C GLY A 220 8.64 -11.17 13.06
N LEU A 221 9.76 -11.64 13.61
CA LEU A 221 9.80 -12.58 14.74
C LEU A 221 9.83 -11.89 16.10
N VAL A 222 10.39 -10.70 16.21
CA VAL A 222 10.57 -9.98 17.48
C VAL A 222 9.88 -8.61 17.41
N PRO A 223 8.53 -8.59 17.35
CA PRO A 223 7.79 -7.34 17.46
C PRO A 223 7.96 -6.75 18.85
N THR A 224 7.83 -5.43 18.95
CA THR A 224 7.78 -4.74 20.23
C THR A 224 6.53 -5.14 21.01
N ARG A 225 6.60 -5.04 22.35
CA ARG A 225 5.46 -5.28 23.24
C ARG A 225 4.27 -4.40 22.87
N PHE A 226 4.55 -3.15 22.47
CA PHE A 226 3.56 -2.20 22.03
C PHE A 226 2.80 -2.68 20.78
N GLU A 227 3.51 -3.09 19.72
CA GLU A 227 2.89 -3.59 18.47
C GLU A 227 2.01 -4.82 18.70
N VAL A 228 2.41 -5.69 19.63
CA VAL A 228 1.62 -6.88 19.98
C VAL A 228 0.38 -6.49 20.76
N ARG A 229 0.49 -5.57 21.71
CA ARG A 229 -0.65 -5.05 22.48
C ARG A 229 -1.65 -4.32 21.61
N SER A 230 -1.17 -3.46 20.70
CA SER A 230 -2.06 -2.66 19.86
C SER A 230 -2.93 -3.53 18.95
N GLY A 231 -2.41 -4.65 18.45
CA GLY A 231 -3.16 -5.53 17.54
C GLY A 231 -3.81 -6.76 18.17
N TYR A 232 -3.36 -7.19 19.36
CA TYR A 232 -3.77 -8.46 19.97
C TYR A 232 -3.98 -8.40 21.48
N GLY A 233 -3.65 -7.29 22.15
CA GLY A 233 -3.80 -7.12 23.59
C GLY A 233 -5.23 -6.71 23.98
N ARG A 234 -5.53 -6.84 25.27
CA ARG A 234 -6.72 -6.26 25.89
C ARG A 234 -6.34 -5.11 26.82
N PRO A 235 -7.23 -4.11 27.00
CA PRO A 235 -7.10 -3.18 28.12
C PRO A 235 -7.03 -4.03 29.40
N ASP A 236 -6.04 -3.79 30.27
CA ASP A 236 -5.77 -4.51 31.53
C ASP A 236 -4.96 -5.82 31.45
N ASP A 237 -4.41 -6.17 30.30
CA ASP A 237 -3.50 -7.31 30.20
C ASP A 237 -2.20 -7.06 31.02
N GLY A 238 -1.89 -7.94 31.98
CA GLY A 238 -0.57 -8.02 32.64
C GLY A 238 0.45 -8.82 31.82
N LEU A 239 1.53 -9.30 32.45
CA LEU A 239 2.56 -10.11 31.78
C LEU A 239 1.99 -11.34 31.05
N TRP A 240 1.02 -12.04 31.67
CA TRP A 240 0.35 -13.18 31.07
C TRP A 240 -0.54 -12.83 29.89
N GLY A 241 -1.14 -11.64 29.91
CA GLY A 241 -1.90 -11.10 28.79
C GLY A 241 -1.01 -10.83 27.59
N ASP A 242 0.20 -10.32 27.83
CA ASP A 242 1.20 -10.11 26.78
C ASP A 242 1.65 -11.42 26.15
N ILE A 243 1.97 -12.42 26.97
CA ILE A 243 2.33 -13.75 26.47
C ILE A 243 1.21 -14.30 25.57
N ARG A 244 -0.05 -14.18 26.01
CA ARG A 244 -1.22 -14.59 25.19
C ARG A 244 -1.34 -13.77 23.90
N ALA A 245 -1.08 -12.46 23.94
CA ALA A 245 -1.10 -11.61 22.75
C ALA A 245 0.01 -11.99 21.75
N TYR A 246 1.22 -12.30 22.23
CA TYR A 246 2.30 -12.85 21.40
C TYR A 246 1.92 -14.19 20.79
N LEU A 247 1.34 -15.12 21.58
CA LEU A 247 0.87 -16.41 21.06
C LEU A 247 -0.23 -16.25 20.00
N ARG A 248 -1.20 -15.35 20.22
CA ARG A 248 -2.23 -15.02 19.22
C ARG A 248 -1.61 -14.49 17.93
N ARG A 249 -0.63 -13.59 18.04
CA ARG A 249 0.11 -13.06 16.90
C ARG A 249 0.83 -14.16 16.14
N TYR A 250 1.62 -15.00 16.80
CA TYR A 250 2.34 -16.09 16.13
C TYR A 250 1.38 -17.09 15.50
N ARG A 251 0.27 -17.45 16.16
CA ARG A 251 -0.75 -18.31 15.58
C ARG A 251 -1.36 -17.70 14.32
N ARG A 252 -1.68 -16.40 14.33
CA ARG A 252 -2.17 -15.68 13.14
C ARG A 252 -1.10 -15.61 12.05
N LEU A 253 0.16 -15.35 12.38
CA LEU A 253 1.27 -15.32 11.43
C LEU A 253 1.45 -16.69 10.76
N ILE A 254 1.45 -17.78 11.53
CA ILE A 254 1.53 -19.16 11.03
C ILE A 254 0.30 -19.49 10.18
N GLY A 255 -0.90 -19.09 10.59
CA GLY A 255 -2.13 -19.32 9.82
C GLY A 255 -2.13 -18.58 8.48
N THR A 256 -1.80 -17.28 8.50
CA THR A 256 -1.86 -16.40 7.32
C THR A 256 -0.69 -16.58 6.36
N LYS A 257 0.53 -16.83 6.87
CA LYS A 257 1.75 -16.93 6.05
C LYS A 257 2.30 -18.35 5.93
N GLY A 258 1.91 -19.28 6.81
CA GLY A 258 2.43 -20.64 6.80
C GLY A 258 2.01 -21.44 5.56
N ALA A 259 0.83 -21.17 4.99
CA ALA A 259 0.43 -21.75 3.70
C ALA A 259 1.39 -21.30 2.58
N THR A 260 1.71 -20.01 2.52
CA THR A 260 2.65 -19.44 1.55
C THR A 260 4.07 -20.00 1.74
N VAL A 261 4.56 -20.10 2.98
CA VAL A 261 5.88 -20.69 3.27
C VAL A 261 5.94 -22.17 2.87
N ARG A 262 4.90 -22.96 3.15
CA ARG A 262 4.85 -24.36 2.71
C ARG A 262 4.79 -24.48 1.19
N ALA A 263 4.01 -23.64 0.52
CA ALA A 263 3.96 -23.59 -0.94
C ALA A 263 5.33 -23.22 -1.55
N TRP A 264 6.00 -22.21 -0.99
CA TRP A 264 7.36 -21.84 -1.36
C TRP A 264 8.35 -22.98 -1.12
N ALA A 265 8.35 -23.61 0.06
CA ALA A 265 9.27 -24.70 0.39
C ALA A 265 9.09 -25.92 -0.53
N SER A 266 7.84 -26.25 -0.86
CA SER A 266 7.50 -27.37 -1.76
C SER A 266 7.55 -27.04 -3.25
N GLY A 267 7.80 -25.77 -3.62
CA GLY A 267 7.78 -25.32 -5.02
C GLY A 267 6.38 -25.35 -5.67
N LYS A 268 5.32 -25.56 -4.89
CA LYS A 268 3.95 -25.65 -5.42
C LYS A 268 3.42 -24.28 -5.82
N GLY A 269 2.68 -24.25 -6.94
CA GLY A 269 1.90 -23.08 -7.36
C GLY A 269 2.72 -21.87 -7.80
N GLY A 270 3.98 -22.03 -8.21
CA GLY A 270 4.79 -20.94 -8.76
C GLY A 270 5.22 -19.85 -7.76
N VAL A 271 4.93 -20.01 -6.47
CA VAL A 271 5.18 -19.01 -5.41
C VAL A 271 6.64 -18.54 -5.34
N ARG A 272 7.61 -19.42 -5.63
CA ARG A 272 9.04 -19.04 -5.71
C ARG A 272 9.29 -18.02 -6.80
N GLY A 273 8.99 -18.38 -8.04
CA GLY A 273 9.21 -17.51 -9.21
C GLY A 273 8.47 -16.18 -9.07
N GLN A 274 7.31 -16.18 -8.42
CA GLN A 274 6.54 -14.98 -8.18
C GLN A 274 7.13 -14.07 -7.09
N ILE A 275 7.61 -14.61 -5.95
CA ILE A 275 8.36 -13.83 -4.96
C ILE A 275 9.60 -13.22 -5.60
N ASP A 276 10.32 -14.00 -6.41
CA ASP A 276 11.53 -13.58 -7.10
C ASP A 276 11.21 -12.44 -8.09
N ARG A 277 10.12 -12.59 -8.85
CA ARG A 277 9.59 -11.57 -9.77
C ARG A 277 9.24 -10.27 -9.06
N LEU A 278 8.48 -10.32 -7.97
CA LEU A 278 8.05 -9.15 -7.21
C LEU A 278 9.25 -8.38 -6.62
N GLU A 279 10.21 -9.10 -6.04
CA GLU A 279 11.43 -8.49 -5.49
C GLU A 279 12.33 -7.91 -6.60
N ALA A 280 12.44 -8.60 -7.74
CA ALA A 280 13.17 -8.08 -8.89
C ALA A 280 12.52 -6.84 -9.50
N LEU A 281 11.18 -6.78 -9.52
CA LEU A 281 10.43 -5.60 -9.95
C LEU A 281 10.63 -4.44 -8.97
N ARG A 282 10.46 -4.68 -7.67
CA ARG A 282 10.66 -3.66 -6.62
C ARG A 282 12.04 -3.00 -6.74
N ARG A 283 13.10 -3.79 -6.83
CA ARG A 283 14.47 -3.26 -6.95
C ARG A 283 14.70 -2.48 -8.23
N HIS A 284 14.17 -2.98 -9.35
CA HIS A 284 14.28 -2.25 -10.61
C HIS A 284 13.67 -0.84 -10.48
N LEU A 285 12.51 -0.74 -9.82
CA LEU A 285 11.83 0.53 -9.60
C LEU A 285 12.55 1.41 -8.57
N ASP A 286 13.18 0.83 -7.55
CA ASP A 286 13.92 1.58 -6.53
C ASP A 286 15.30 2.06 -7.03
N GLU A 287 15.93 1.33 -7.96
CA GLU A 287 17.20 1.70 -8.60
C GLU A 287 17.03 2.81 -9.65
N ARG A 288 15.85 2.89 -10.28
CA ARG A 288 15.54 3.84 -11.37
C ARG A 288 14.60 4.97 -10.98
N GLY A 289 14.08 4.93 -9.75
CA GLY A 289 13.37 6.04 -9.12
C GLY A 289 14.35 7.12 -8.68
#